data_AF-A0A1A9AHU9-F1
#
_entry.id   AF-A0A1A9AHU9-F1
#
_cell.length_a   1.000
_cell.length_b   1.000
_cell.length_c   1.000
_cell.angle_alpha   90.00
_cell.angle_beta   90.00
_cell.angle_gamma   90.00
#
_symmetry.space_group_name_H-M   'P 1'
#
loop_
_entity.id
_entity.type
_entity.pdbx_description
1 polymer ?
#
loop_
_entity_poly.entity_id
_entity_poly.type
_entity_poly.pdbx_seq_one_letter_code
_entity_poly.pdbx_strand_id
1 'polypeptide(L)'
;MAMVVGSSHFTHNSLMDNYPSLEKSKFSKIYKELDNSCTEKDLGDYDTQAFNCKQYEIKEGTDTDTAHLLRKLHRNLKKIHSKVNIIENSYFNDPPNDEKEYCIYLKYLLYYELTTKHDYKSIIHNIFEKWTNYANGKDDKVELKHCTFNKLNSDDIEKLKSIYHFKLIFYDNLKIFNEAKNKPCRYLSELGKGLKAYSESISRCSIRSNEDNYCREFKEFQNIYNFDKLHLQTAESDDYTLGKEETVDCPLVIASMNEPLRLMYKEGIYRWYLSDQPLNFLNTSIISASSAIGTTVGISAFLFYLYKFTNIGSLFGHRNKKDNKMFLNVDQGTHDFTFPILAPEHNNFGNNEYKISYYSSDNS
;
A
#
# COMPACT_ATOMS: atom_id res chain seq x y z
N MET A 1 9.75 -8.76 -32.84
CA MET A 1 10.80 -7.85 -32.32
C MET A 1 11.38 -8.47 -31.07
N ALA A 2 12.71 -8.57 -31.00
CA ALA A 2 13.41 -9.17 -29.86
C ALA A 2 13.24 -8.32 -28.60
N MET A 3 12.93 -8.98 -27.47
CA MET A 3 12.79 -8.36 -26.16
C MET A 3 14.09 -7.70 -25.74
N VAL A 4 14.02 -6.45 -25.28
CA VAL A 4 15.15 -5.79 -24.62
C VAL A 4 15.44 -6.52 -23.31
N VAL A 5 16.60 -7.17 -23.24
CA VAL A 5 17.12 -7.83 -22.05
C VAL A 5 17.33 -6.76 -20.98
N GLY A 6 16.46 -6.72 -19.97
CA GLY A 6 16.53 -5.78 -18.84
C GLY A 6 15.19 -5.24 -18.34
N SER A 7 14.10 -5.38 -19.09
CA SER A 7 12.76 -4.99 -18.65
C SER A 7 11.89 -6.22 -18.34
N SER A 8 12.06 -6.84 -17.17
CA SER A 8 10.96 -7.65 -16.64
C SER A 8 9.90 -6.66 -16.12
N HIS A 9 8.93 -6.32 -16.95
CA HIS A 9 7.83 -5.42 -16.61
C HIS A 9 7.15 -5.91 -15.32
N PHE A 10 6.91 -5.04 -14.35
CA PHE A 10 6.11 -5.38 -13.18
C PHE A 10 4.71 -5.77 -13.67
N THR A 11 4.30 -7.01 -13.42
CA THR A 11 2.94 -7.51 -13.67
C THR A 11 2.44 -8.22 -12.42
N HIS A 12 1.12 -8.27 -12.21
CA HIS A 12 0.54 -9.02 -11.09
C HIS A 12 0.98 -10.47 -11.09
N ASN A 13 0.98 -11.14 -12.24
CA ASN A 13 1.44 -12.53 -12.32
C ASN A 13 2.89 -12.67 -11.84
N SER A 14 3.79 -11.82 -12.33
CA SER A 14 5.20 -11.86 -11.89
C SER A 14 5.37 -11.56 -10.40
N LEU A 15 4.53 -10.71 -9.83
CA LEU A 15 4.52 -10.41 -8.41
C LEU A 15 4.03 -11.62 -7.62
N MET A 16 2.92 -12.25 -8.02
CA MET A 16 2.35 -13.43 -7.36
C MET A 16 3.32 -14.61 -7.40
N ASP A 17 4.04 -14.82 -8.50
CA ASP A 17 5.08 -15.85 -8.59
C ASP A 17 6.20 -15.64 -7.54
N ASN A 18 6.51 -14.37 -7.24
CA ASN A 18 7.53 -14.00 -6.26
C ASN A 18 6.98 -13.96 -4.83
N TYR A 19 5.68 -13.68 -4.66
CA TYR A 19 4.98 -13.61 -3.38
C TYR A 19 3.70 -14.45 -3.40
N PRO A 20 3.78 -15.79 -3.43
CA PRO A 20 2.59 -16.64 -3.61
C PRO A 20 1.52 -16.46 -2.53
N SER A 21 1.93 -16.06 -1.32
CA SER A 21 1.00 -15.78 -0.22
C SER A 21 0.03 -14.63 -0.52
N LEU A 22 0.37 -13.74 -1.46
CA LEU A 22 -0.55 -12.69 -1.92
C LEU A 22 -1.78 -13.26 -2.62
N GLU A 23 -1.77 -14.49 -3.14
CA GLU A 23 -2.96 -15.10 -3.77
C GLU A 23 -4.17 -15.11 -2.81
N LYS A 24 -3.90 -15.24 -1.50
CA LYS A 24 -4.92 -15.25 -0.45
C LYS A 24 -5.32 -13.85 0.03
N SER A 25 -4.64 -12.80 -0.42
CA SER A 25 -4.92 -11.42 -0.01
C SER A 25 -6.28 -10.94 -0.51
N LYS A 26 -6.85 -9.97 0.22
CA LYS A 26 -8.07 -9.25 -0.18
C LYS A 26 -7.92 -8.65 -1.58
N PHE A 27 -6.76 -8.05 -1.85
CA PHE A 27 -6.44 -7.49 -3.17
C PHE A 27 -6.54 -8.52 -4.28
N SER A 28 -5.86 -9.67 -4.16
CA SER A 28 -5.86 -10.68 -5.21
C SER A 28 -7.23 -11.26 -5.48
N LYS A 29 -8.03 -11.50 -4.42
CA LYS A 29 -9.40 -11.99 -4.57
C LYS A 29 -10.27 -11.02 -5.36
N ILE A 30 -10.27 -9.73 -4.99
CA ILE A 30 -11.10 -8.71 -5.65
C ILE A 30 -10.58 -8.41 -7.05
N TYR A 31 -9.27 -8.19 -7.21
CA TYR A 31 -8.66 -7.87 -8.49
C TYR A 31 -8.93 -8.99 -9.52
N LYS A 32 -8.77 -10.26 -9.13
CA LYS A 32 -9.03 -11.41 -10.00
C LYS A 32 -10.48 -11.44 -10.48
N GLU A 33 -11.44 -11.17 -9.58
CA GLU A 33 -12.85 -11.13 -9.96
C GLU A 33 -13.16 -10.00 -10.95
N LEU A 34 -12.60 -8.81 -10.69
CA LEU A 34 -12.78 -7.66 -11.57
C LEU A 34 -12.08 -7.84 -12.92
N ASP A 35 -10.91 -8.48 -12.92
CA ASP A 35 -10.10 -8.73 -14.11
C ASP A 35 -10.71 -9.82 -15.01
N ASN A 36 -11.36 -10.82 -14.42
CA ASN A 36 -12.03 -11.89 -15.14
C ASN A 36 -13.34 -11.43 -15.83
N SER A 37 -13.89 -10.26 -15.49
CA SER A 37 -15.13 -9.78 -16.10
C SER A 37 -15.04 -9.66 -17.61
N CYS A 38 -16.10 -10.08 -18.31
CA CYS A 38 -16.18 -10.19 -19.77
C CYS A 38 -15.18 -11.17 -20.42
N THR A 39 -14.68 -12.15 -19.66
CA THR A 39 -13.90 -13.27 -20.20
C THR A 39 -14.69 -14.58 -20.13
N GLU A 40 -14.15 -15.66 -20.70
CA GLU A 40 -14.72 -17.01 -20.58
C GLU A 40 -14.88 -17.47 -19.12
N LYS A 41 -14.12 -16.86 -18.19
CA LYS A 41 -14.18 -17.13 -16.75
C LYS A 41 -15.27 -16.34 -16.02
N ASP A 42 -15.95 -15.40 -16.69
CA ASP A 42 -17.06 -14.63 -16.14
C ASP A 42 -18.36 -15.43 -16.20
N LEU A 43 -18.47 -16.42 -15.30
CA LEU A 43 -19.66 -17.25 -15.14
C LEU A 43 -20.63 -16.58 -14.15
N GLY A 44 -21.92 -16.52 -14.49
CA GLY A 44 -22.97 -16.12 -13.55
C GLY A 44 -23.54 -17.32 -12.79
N ASP A 45 -24.24 -17.08 -11.68
CA ASP A 45 -24.79 -18.13 -10.79
C ASP A 45 -25.85 -19.05 -11.43
N TYR A 46 -26.48 -18.63 -12.54
CA TYR A 46 -27.66 -19.31 -13.06
C TYR A 46 -27.59 -19.81 -14.50
N ASP A 47 -26.46 -19.70 -15.20
CA ASP A 47 -26.43 -20.31 -16.52
C ASP A 47 -25.06 -20.72 -17.01
N THR A 48 -25.09 -21.85 -17.71
CA THR A 48 -24.07 -22.40 -18.62
C THR A 48 -23.72 -21.48 -19.80
N GLN A 49 -24.07 -20.19 -19.73
CA GLN A 49 -23.77 -19.16 -20.71
C GLN A 49 -22.89 -18.09 -20.06
N ALA A 50 -21.68 -17.92 -20.59
CA ALA A 50 -20.86 -16.75 -20.32
C ALA A 50 -21.73 -15.49 -20.49
N PHE A 51 -21.76 -14.62 -19.47
CA PHE A 51 -22.61 -13.43 -19.52
C PHE A 51 -22.20 -12.57 -20.71
N ASN A 52 -23.11 -12.35 -21.65
CA ASN A 52 -22.78 -11.70 -22.92
C ASN A 52 -22.49 -10.21 -22.71
N CYS A 53 -21.21 -9.85 -22.49
CA CYS A 53 -20.78 -8.46 -22.36
C CYS A 53 -21.05 -7.59 -23.61
N LYS A 54 -21.52 -8.16 -24.73
CA LYS A 54 -22.02 -7.38 -25.86
C LYS A 54 -23.31 -6.61 -25.54
N GLN A 55 -24.03 -6.97 -24.46
CA GLN A 55 -25.24 -6.28 -24.03
C GLN A 55 -25.00 -4.82 -23.58
N TYR A 56 -23.75 -4.46 -23.25
CA TYR A 56 -23.42 -3.08 -22.95
C TYR A 56 -23.15 -2.38 -24.29
N GLU A 57 -24.19 -1.72 -24.81
CA GLU A 57 -24.12 -0.94 -26.03
C GLU A 57 -23.14 0.22 -25.85
N ILE A 58 -22.16 0.29 -26.75
CA ILE A 58 -21.28 1.44 -26.88
C ILE A 58 -21.52 1.94 -28.30
N LYS A 59 -21.84 3.23 -28.43
CA LYS A 59 -22.20 3.84 -29.72
C LYS A 59 -21.17 3.51 -30.81
N GLU A 60 -21.66 3.37 -32.04
CA GLU A 60 -20.87 3.12 -33.24
C GLU A 60 -19.68 4.08 -33.36
N GLY A 61 -18.54 3.58 -33.87
CA GLY A 61 -17.29 4.36 -34.01
C GLY A 61 -16.31 4.23 -32.84
N THR A 62 -16.53 3.30 -31.91
CA THR A 62 -15.56 2.97 -30.86
C THR A 62 -14.62 1.86 -31.33
N ASP A 63 -13.31 2.08 -31.18
CA ASP A 63 -12.31 1.03 -31.41
C ASP A 63 -12.57 -0.18 -30.50
N THR A 64 -12.14 -1.36 -30.95
CA THR A 64 -12.45 -2.63 -30.29
C THR A 64 -11.93 -2.69 -28.86
N ASP A 65 -10.79 -2.06 -28.59
CA ASP A 65 -10.10 -2.14 -27.30
C ASP A 65 -10.76 -1.21 -26.27
N THR A 66 -11.12 0.02 -26.67
CA THR A 66 -11.95 0.92 -25.84
C THR A 66 -13.30 0.29 -25.55
N ALA A 67 -13.93 -0.34 -26.55
CA ALA A 67 -15.22 -0.99 -26.37
C ALA A 67 -15.13 -2.15 -25.37
N HIS A 68 -14.06 -2.95 -25.45
CA HIS A 68 -13.82 -4.05 -24.51
C HIS A 68 -13.63 -3.55 -23.08
N LEU A 69 -12.78 -2.53 -22.87
CA LEU A 69 -12.53 -1.98 -21.54
C LEU A 69 -13.80 -1.42 -20.90
N LEU A 70 -14.58 -0.62 -21.65
CA LEU A 70 -15.82 -0.04 -21.14
C LEU A 70 -16.86 -1.13 -20.77
N ARG A 71 -17.00 -2.18 -21.59
CA ARG A 71 -17.85 -3.35 -21.26
C ARG A 71 -17.43 -4.03 -19.97
N LYS A 72 -16.11 -4.23 -19.77
CA LYS A 72 -15.54 -4.81 -18.56
C LYS A 72 -15.83 -3.95 -17.33
N LEU A 73 -15.67 -2.62 -17.44
CA LEU A 73 -16.00 -1.69 -16.35
C LEU A 73 -17.49 -1.72 -16.00
N HIS A 74 -18.39 -1.73 -16.99
CA HIS A 74 -19.84 -1.81 -16.74
C HIS A 74 -20.23 -3.11 -16.03
N ARG A 75 -19.68 -4.24 -16.48
CA ARG A 75 -19.91 -5.54 -15.84
C ARG A 75 -19.45 -5.53 -14.39
N ASN A 76 -18.27 -4.97 -14.12
CA ASN A 76 -17.74 -4.86 -12.76
C ASN A 76 -18.62 -4.00 -11.86
N LEU A 77 -19.11 -2.88 -12.37
CA LEU A 77 -20.02 -2.04 -11.61
C LEU A 77 -21.33 -2.74 -11.27
N LYS A 78 -21.90 -3.51 -12.21
CA LYS A 78 -23.07 -4.34 -11.93
C LYS A 78 -22.79 -5.38 -10.83
N LYS A 79 -21.64 -6.05 -10.88
CA LYS A 79 -21.21 -7.01 -9.83
C LYS A 79 -21.12 -6.34 -8.46
N ILE A 80 -20.48 -5.17 -8.39
CA ILE A 80 -20.33 -4.39 -7.15
C ILE A 80 -21.71 -4.01 -6.61
N HIS A 81 -22.58 -3.46 -7.45
CA HIS A 81 -23.94 -3.09 -7.07
C HIS A 81 -24.76 -4.28 -6.54
N SER A 82 -24.73 -5.42 -7.24
CA SER A 82 -25.39 -6.65 -6.78
C SER A 82 -24.89 -7.10 -5.41
N LYS A 83 -23.58 -6.97 -5.16
CA LYS A 83 -22.96 -7.38 -3.89
C LYS A 83 -23.33 -6.44 -2.73
N VAL A 84 -23.22 -5.13 -2.94
CA VAL A 84 -23.50 -4.11 -1.91
C VAL A 84 -24.97 -4.15 -1.49
N ASN A 85 -25.89 -4.32 -2.44
CA ASN A 85 -27.33 -4.43 -2.15
C ASN A 85 -27.77 -5.82 -1.69
N ILE A 86 -26.83 -6.77 -1.48
CA ILE A 86 -27.10 -8.16 -1.08
C ILE A 86 -28.13 -8.82 -2.02
N ILE A 87 -28.14 -8.42 -3.29
CA ILE A 87 -29.01 -9.02 -4.30
C ILE A 87 -28.40 -10.36 -4.71
N GLU A 88 -27.07 -10.42 -4.86
CA GLU A 88 -26.32 -11.62 -5.24
C GLU A 88 -25.02 -11.67 -4.42
N ASN A 89 -24.75 -12.80 -3.76
CA ASN A 89 -23.62 -12.95 -2.83
C ASN A 89 -22.38 -13.66 -3.41
N SER A 90 -22.47 -14.18 -4.65
CA SER A 90 -21.54 -15.15 -5.23
C SER A 90 -20.29 -14.59 -5.89
N TYR A 91 -20.35 -13.37 -6.44
CA TYR A 91 -19.21 -12.82 -7.19
C TYR A 91 -17.99 -12.57 -6.32
N PHE A 92 -18.22 -12.21 -5.06
CA PHE A 92 -17.14 -11.85 -4.16
C PHE A 92 -17.26 -12.63 -2.85
N ASN A 93 -16.49 -13.71 -2.75
CA ASN A 93 -16.34 -14.55 -1.57
C ASN A 93 -15.30 -13.90 -0.63
N ASP A 94 -15.77 -13.23 0.42
CA ASP A 94 -15.04 -12.40 1.43
C ASP A 94 -14.49 -11.03 1.01
N PRO A 95 -15.32 -10.00 0.81
CA PRO A 95 -14.82 -8.70 0.34
C PRO A 95 -15.49 -7.54 1.09
N PRO A 96 -15.02 -6.29 0.99
CA PRO A 96 -15.51 -5.26 1.89
C PRO A 96 -17.01 -5.06 1.71
N ASN A 97 -17.72 -4.82 2.80
CA ASN A 97 -19.14 -4.45 2.74
C ASN A 97 -19.33 -2.96 2.37
N ASP A 98 -18.25 -2.27 1.97
CA ASP A 98 -18.25 -0.86 1.58
C ASP A 98 -18.06 -0.71 0.07
N GLU A 99 -19.10 -0.20 -0.59
CA GLU A 99 -19.11 0.15 -2.02
C GLU A 99 -17.94 1.04 -2.41
N LYS A 100 -17.57 2.00 -1.54
CA LYS A 100 -16.49 2.95 -1.82
C LYS A 100 -15.14 2.25 -1.97
N GLU A 101 -14.91 1.19 -1.21
CA GLU A 101 -13.67 0.44 -1.33
C GLU A 101 -13.62 -0.33 -2.66
N TYR A 102 -14.73 -0.93 -3.10
CA TYR A 102 -14.80 -1.52 -4.45
C TYR A 102 -14.57 -0.49 -5.55
N CYS A 103 -15.05 0.75 -5.39
CA CYS A 103 -14.76 1.81 -6.34
C CYS A 103 -13.25 2.05 -6.48
N ILE A 104 -12.49 1.99 -5.39
CA ILE A 104 -11.01 2.08 -5.45
C ILE A 104 -10.42 0.90 -6.22
N TYR A 105 -10.85 -0.34 -5.97
CA TYR A 105 -10.37 -1.50 -6.73
C TYR A 105 -10.70 -1.40 -8.22
N LEU A 106 -11.87 -0.87 -8.57
CA LEU A 106 -12.26 -0.66 -9.97
C LEU A 106 -11.45 0.46 -10.63
N LYS A 107 -11.23 1.58 -9.94
CA LYS A 107 -10.33 2.65 -10.40
C LYS A 107 -8.92 2.13 -10.60
N TYR A 108 -8.45 1.29 -9.67
CA TYR A 108 -7.16 0.64 -9.79
C TYR A 108 -7.06 -0.24 -11.04
N LEU A 109 -8.05 -1.12 -11.29
CA LEU A 109 -8.11 -1.93 -12.51
C LEU A 109 -8.06 -1.04 -13.77
N LEU A 110 -8.86 0.03 -13.81
CA LEU A 110 -8.87 0.99 -14.92
C LEU A 110 -7.47 1.58 -15.15
N TYR A 111 -6.84 2.11 -14.09
CA TYR A 111 -5.54 2.77 -14.21
C TYR A 111 -4.43 1.78 -14.58
N TYR A 112 -4.49 0.55 -14.08
CA TYR A 112 -3.56 -0.52 -14.46
C TYR A 112 -3.71 -0.87 -15.95
N GLU A 113 -4.92 -1.06 -16.46
CA GLU A 113 -5.18 -1.33 -17.87
C GLU A 113 -4.68 -0.19 -18.77
N LEU A 114 -5.02 1.07 -18.44
CA LEU A 114 -4.64 2.27 -19.21
C LEU A 114 -3.13 2.51 -19.31
N THR A 115 -2.36 2.00 -18.34
CA THR A 115 -0.91 2.22 -18.27
C THR A 115 -0.09 1.04 -18.76
N THR A 116 -0.66 -0.16 -18.77
CA THR A 116 0.04 -1.38 -19.20
C THR A 116 -0.16 -1.69 -20.68
N LYS A 117 -1.27 -1.25 -21.29
CA LYS A 117 -1.49 -1.43 -22.73
C LYS A 117 -1.08 -0.17 -23.48
N HIS A 118 -0.07 -0.32 -24.35
CA HIS A 118 0.52 0.77 -25.14
C HIS A 118 -0.54 1.56 -25.93
N ASP A 119 -1.58 0.88 -26.40
CA ASP A 119 -2.62 1.46 -27.25
C ASP A 119 -3.59 2.37 -26.48
N TYR A 120 -3.70 2.23 -25.15
CA TYR A 120 -4.64 3.03 -24.37
C TYR A 120 -4.15 4.44 -24.05
N LYS A 121 -2.83 4.67 -23.98
CA LYS A 121 -2.26 5.98 -23.61
C LYS A 121 -2.70 7.11 -24.55
N SER A 122 -2.86 6.83 -25.84
CA SER A 122 -3.31 7.82 -26.83
C SER A 122 -4.83 8.06 -26.81
N ILE A 123 -5.60 7.18 -26.17
CA ILE A 123 -7.08 7.22 -26.17
C ILE A 123 -7.70 7.39 -24.79
N ILE A 124 -6.90 7.66 -23.74
CA ILE A 124 -7.37 7.97 -22.37
C ILE A 124 -8.52 8.99 -22.38
N HIS A 125 -8.39 10.06 -23.17
CA HIS A 125 -9.42 11.09 -23.28
C HIS A 125 -10.76 10.53 -23.75
N ASN A 126 -10.74 9.68 -24.78
CA ASN A 126 -11.91 9.04 -25.38
C ASN A 126 -12.58 8.08 -24.37
N ILE A 127 -11.77 7.33 -23.61
CA ILE A 127 -12.25 6.41 -22.58
C ILE A 127 -13.02 7.17 -21.49
N PHE A 128 -12.44 8.24 -20.94
CA PHE A 128 -13.11 9.06 -19.92
C PHE A 128 -14.36 9.78 -20.44
N GLU A 129 -14.33 10.27 -21.68
CA GLU A 129 -15.49 10.92 -22.29
C GLU A 129 -16.65 9.93 -22.47
N LYS A 130 -16.38 8.76 -23.07
CA LYS A 130 -17.39 7.71 -23.26
C LYS A 130 -17.94 7.20 -21.93
N TRP A 131 -17.08 7.04 -20.93
CA TRP A 131 -17.47 6.71 -19.57
C TRP A 131 -18.42 7.75 -18.97
N THR A 132 -18.07 9.03 -19.08
CA THR A 132 -18.88 10.13 -18.56
C THR A 132 -20.26 10.19 -19.24
N ASN A 133 -20.29 10.02 -20.56
CA ASN A 133 -21.54 9.98 -21.33
C ASN A 133 -22.42 8.80 -20.94
N TYR A 134 -21.83 7.65 -20.62
CA TYR A 134 -22.55 6.50 -20.11
C TYR A 134 -23.11 6.75 -18.70
N ALA A 135 -22.27 7.24 -17.78
CA ALA A 135 -22.67 7.52 -16.40
C ALA A 135 -23.78 8.59 -16.30
N ASN A 136 -23.84 9.52 -17.26
CA ASN A 136 -24.88 10.55 -17.35
C ASN A 136 -26.09 10.12 -18.22
N GLY A 137 -26.07 8.92 -18.81
CA GLY A 137 -27.13 8.40 -19.66
C GLY A 137 -28.37 7.96 -18.86
N LYS A 138 -29.56 8.23 -19.40
CA LYS A 138 -30.88 8.02 -18.78
C LYS A 138 -31.35 6.54 -18.69
N ASP A 139 -30.45 5.58 -18.57
CA ASP A 139 -30.86 4.20 -18.28
C ASP A 139 -30.96 4.03 -16.77
N ASP A 140 -32.18 4.20 -16.24
CA ASP A 140 -32.60 4.21 -14.83
C ASP A 140 -32.29 2.91 -14.04
N LYS A 141 -31.40 2.03 -14.51
CA LYS A 141 -31.21 0.69 -13.93
C LYS A 141 -29.86 0.43 -13.29
N VAL A 142 -28.90 1.34 -13.42
CA VAL A 142 -27.67 1.27 -12.62
C VAL A 142 -27.31 2.69 -12.21
N GLU A 143 -27.98 3.21 -11.19
CA GLU A 143 -27.52 4.43 -10.52
C GLU A 143 -26.20 4.13 -9.82
N LEU A 144 -25.12 4.30 -10.55
CA LEU A 144 -23.74 4.22 -10.08
C LEU A 144 -23.35 5.49 -9.32
N LYS A 145 -24.26 5.98 -8.48
CA LYS A 145 -24.13 7.24 -7.75
C LYS A 145 -22.90 7.29 -6.84
N HIS A 146 -22.22 6.17 -6.62
CA HIS A 146 -21.20 6.04 -5.59
C HIS A 146 -19.76 5.92 -6.12
N CYS A 147 -19.53 5.44 -7.35
CA CYS A 147 -18.18 5.43 -7.95
C CYS A 147 -17.98 6.61 -8.92
N THR A 148 -17.34 7.69 -8.45
CA THR A 148 -17.02 8.85 -9.30
C THR A 148 -15.68 8.67 -9.98
N PHE A 149 -15.59 8.90 -11.29
CA PHE A 149 -14.34 8.85 -12.06
C PHE A 149 -14.05 10.22 -12.67
N ASN A 150 -13.10 10.95 -12.09
CA ASN A 150 -12.64 12.22 -12.62
C ASN A 150 -11.71 11.99 -13.81
N LYS A 151 -11.74 12.91 -14.78
CA LYS A 151 -10.89 12.84 -15.97
C LYS A 151 -9.44 13.17 -15.62
N LEU A 152 -8.53 12.23 -15.87
CA LEU A 152 -7.10 12.35 -15.56
C LEU A 152 -6.24 12.32 -16.84
N ASN A 153 -5.06 12.94 -16.77
CA ASN A 153 -4.02 12.76 -17.78
C ASN A 153 -3.17 11.49 -17.48
N SER A 154 -2.28 11.12 -18.39
CA SER A 154 -1.46 9.91 -18.24
C SER A 154 -0.57 9.91 -17.00
N ASP A 155 0.01 11.05 -16.64
CA ASP A 155 0.96 11.14 -15.52
C ASP A 155 0.22 11.04 -14.18
N ASP A 156 -0.96 11.66 -14.10
CA ASP A 156 -1.87 11.58 -12.97
C ASP A 156 -2.36 10.13 -12.74
N ILE A 157 -2.67 9.40 -13.81
CA ILE A 157 -3.06 7.98 -13.76
C ILE A 157 -1.91 7.11 -13.26
N GLU A 158 -0.70 7.29 -13.81
CA GLU A 158 0.50 6.57 -13.35
C GLU A 158 0.75 6.79 -11.86
N LYS A 159 0.62 8.04 -11.41
CA LYS A 159 0.84 8.41 -10.01
C LYS A 159 -0.22 7.80 -9.08
N LEU A 160 -1.51 7.86 -9.43
CA LEU A 160 -2.58 7.22 -8.65
C LEU A 160 -2.46 5.70 -8.64
N LYS A 161 -2.15 5.08 -9.79
CA LYS A 161 -1.87 3.64 -9.86
C LYS A 161 -0.74 3.24 -8.91
N SER A 162 0.34 4.02 -8.87
CA SER A 162 1.47 3.78 -7.97
C SER A 162 1.06 3.87 -6.49
N ILE A 163 0.26 4.87 -6.12
CA ILE A 163 -0.31 5.00 -4.76
C ILE A 163 -1.17 3.78 -4.41
N TYR A 164 -2.02 3.34 -5.34
CA TYR A 164 -2.89 2.18 -5.13
C TYR A 164 -2.08 0.87 -5.05
N HIS A 165 -1.01 0.72 -5.83
CA HIS A 165 -0.05 -0.38 -5.66
C HIS A 165 0.51 -0.41 -4.24
N PHE A 166 1.04 0.71 -3.77
CA PHE A 166 1.58 0.80 -2.43
C PHE A 166 0.53 0.44 -1.37
N LYS A 167 -0.69 0.97 -1.47
CA LYS A 167 -1.74 0.69 -0.50
C LYS A 167 -2.26 -0.75 -0.57
N LEU A 168 -2.91 -1.09 -1.69
CA LEU A 168 -3.71 -2.31 -1.82
C LEU A 168 -2.85 -3.56 -1.82
N ILE A 169 -1.61 -3.45 -2.33
CA ILE A 169 -0.70 -4.59 -2.44
C ILE A 169 0.25 -4.60 -1.27
N PHE A 170 1.02 -3.54 -1.01
CA PHE A 170 2.07 -3.58 0.01
C PHE A 170 1.54 -3.33 1.43
N TYR A 171 0.94 -2.17 1.68
CA TYR A 171 0.52 -1.71 3.01
C TYR A 171 -0.55 -2.62 3.64
N ASP A 172 -1.52 -3.08 2.85
CA ASP A 172 -2.55 -3.99 3.36
C ASP A 172 -2.06 -5.42 3.60
N ASN A 173 -0.82 -5.73 3.18
CA ASN A 173 -0.24 -7.06 3.27
C ASN A 173 1.15 -7.04 3.92
N LEU A 174 1.42 -6.08 4.81
CA LEU A 174 2.74 -5.90 5.45
C LEU A 174 3.32 -7.19 6.04
N LYS A 175 2.48 -8.03 6.66
CA LYS A 175 2.91 -9.32 7.19
C LYS A 175 3.52 -10.23 6.11
N ILE A 176 2.89 -10.31 4.94
CA ILE A 176 3.38 -11.12 3.81
C ILE A 176 4.75 -10.62 3.36
N PHE A 177 4.92 -9.30 3.25
CA PHE A 177 6.20 -8.71 2.84
C PHE A 177 7.28 -8.78 3.92
N ASN A 178 6.91 -8.69 5.19
CA ASN A 178 7.83 -8.80 6.32
C ASN A 178 8.40 -10.22 6.48
N GLU A 179 7.58 -11.24 6.18
CA GLU A 179 7.97 -12.66 6.27
C GLU A 179 8.74 -13.14 5.01
N ALA A 180 8.56 -12.46 3.87
CA ALA A 180 9.21 -12.82 2.61
C ALA A 180 10.69 -12.43 2.60
N LYS A 181 11.57 -13.42 2.50
CA LYS A 181 13.03 -13.23 2.43
C LYS A 181 13.56 -13.41 1.01
N ASN A 182 14.67 -12.74 0.71
CA ASN A 182 15.46 -12.89 -0.52
C ASN A 182 14.64 -12.74 -1.80
N LYS A 183 13.73 -11.75 -1.83
CA LYS A 183 12.91 -11.46 -3.01
C LYS A 183 13.55 -10.34 -3.83
N PRO A 184 13.41 -10.36 -5.17
CA PRO A 184 13.95 -9.30 -6.02
C PRO A 184 13.46 -7.92 -5.57
N CYS A 185 14.40 -7.05 -5.19
CA CYS A 185 14.11 -5.71 -4.69
C CYS A 185 13.39 -4.83 -5.71
N ARG A 186 13.45 -5.17 -7.01
CA ARG A 186 12.68 -4.50 -8.06
C ARG A 186 11.18 -4.39 -7.74
N TYR A 187 10.57 -5.42 -7.13
CA TYR A 187 9.14 -5.37 -6.79
C TYR A 187 8.88 -4.37 -5.66
N LEU A 188 9.73 -4.38 -4.63
CA LEU A 188 9.67 -3.43 -3.54
C LEU A 188 10.01 -2.00 -3.99
N SER A 189 10.85 -1.85 -5.01
CA SER A 189 11.09 -0.57 -5.67
C SER A 189 9.84 -0.01 -6.33
N GLU A 190 9.17 -0.82 -7.17
CA GLU A 190 7.93 -0.39 -7.84
C GLU A 190 6.81 -0.09 -6.84
N LEU A 191 6.65 -0.91 -5.79
CA LEU A 191 5.69 -0.65 -4.72
C LEU A 191 6.06 0.61 -3.92
N GLY A 192 7.36 0.84 -3.68
CA GLY A 192 7.87 1.96 -2.89
C GLY A 192 7.73 3.32 -3.57
N LYS A 193 7.77 3.35 -4.92
CA LYS A 193 7.42 4.56 -5.69
C LYS A 193 6.03 5.09 -5.35
N GLY A 194 5.12 4.22 -4.89
CA GLY A 194 3.80 4.64 -4.44
C GLY A 194 3.81 5.43 -3.14
N LEU A 195 4.75 5.15 -2.22
CA LEU A 195 4.95 5.97 -1.01
C LEU A 195 5.49 7.36 -1.36
N LYS A 196 6.48 7.43 -2.25
CA LYS A 196 6.98 8.70 -2.79
C LYS A 196 5.85 9.48 -3.46
N ALA A 197 5.10 8.82 -4.36
CA ALA A 197 3.96 9.42 -5.03
C ALA A 197 2.94 9.96 -4.03
N TYR A 198 2.57 9.18 -3.01
CA TYR A 198 1.67 9.58 -1.94
C TYR A 198 2.16 10.86 -1.23
N SER A 199 3.44 10.89 -0.83
CA SER A 199 4.05 12.06 -0.18
C SER A 199 4.00 13.31 -1.06
N GLU A 200 4.32 13.19 -2.34
CA GLU A 200 4.26 14.31 -3.27
C GLU A 200 2.82 14.79 -3.53
N SER A 201 1.84 13.88 -3.48
CA SER A 201 0.42 14.20 -3.65
C SER A 201 -0.14 15.00 -2.50
N ILE A 202 0.29 14.71 -1.27
CA ILE A 202 -0.03 15.54 -0.10
C ILE A 202 0.37 16.98 -0.37
N SER A 203 1.63 17.20 -0.76
CA SER A 203 2.14 18.55 -1.05
C SER A 203 1.36 19.23 -2.18
N ARG A 204 1.08 18.52 -3.28
CA ARG A 204 0.32 19.05 -4.43
C ARG A 204 -1.12 19.44 -4.06
N CYS A 205 -1.78 18.62 -3.25
CA CYS A 205 -3.22 18.73 -2.99
C CYS A 205 -3.58 19.49 -1.69
N SER A 206 -2.58 19.89 -0.91
CA SER A 206 -2.73 20.77 0.25
C SER A 206 -2.91 22.25 -0.13
N ILE A 207 -2.59 22.62 -1.37
CA ILE A 207 -2.76 23.99 -1.88
C ILE A 207 -4.26 24.25 -2.05
N ARG A 208 -4.83 25.19 -1.29
CA ARG A 208 -6.28 25.48 -1.25
C ARG A 208 -6.91 25.77 -2.62
N SER A 209 -6.14 26.26 -3.58
CA SER A 209 -6.62 26.53 -4.94
C SER A 209 -6.61 25.31 -5.87
N ASN A 210 -6.06 24.17 -5.42
CA ASN A 210 -5.92 22.97 -6.24
C ASN A 210 -7.06 21.99 -5.98
N GLU A 211 -8.17 22.21 -6.67
CA GLU A 211 -9.31 21.29 -6.76
C GLU A 211 -9.35 20.57 -8.12
N ASP A 212 -8.17 20.37 -8.73
CA ASP A 212 -8.06 19.61 -9.97
C ASP A 212 -8.59 18.18 -9.78
N ASN A 213 -8.86 17.53 -10.91
CA ASN A 213 -9.41 16.17 -10.94
C ASN A 213 -8.51 15.16 -10.22
N TYR A 214 -7.19 15.35 -10.28
CA TYR A 214 -6.23 14.51 -9.57
C TYR A 214 -6.41 14.60 -8.05
N CYS A 215 -6.49 15.81 -7.51
CA CYS A 215 -6.64 16.02 -6.08
C CYS A 215 -7.99 15.56 -5.55
N ARG A 216 -9.05 15.56 -6.38
CA ARG A 216 -10.34 14.95 -6.03
C ARG A 216 -10.22 13.43 -5.85
N GLU A 217 -9.62 12.74 -6.82
CA GLU A 217 -9.35 11.29 -6.74
C GLU A 217 -8.47 10.94 -5.54
N PHE A 218 -7.40 11.72 -5.34
CA PHE A 218 -6.47 11.51 -4.23
C PHE A 218 -7.14 11.70 -2.86
N LYS A 219 -7.92 12.78 -2.67
CA LYS A 219 -8.63 13.04 -1.41
C LYS A 219 -9.69 11.98 -1.13
N GLU A 220 -10.40 11.51 -2.16
CA GLU A 220 -11.35 10.40 -2.03
C GLU A 220 -10.64 9.13 -1.51
N PHE A 221 -9.50 8.77 -2.13
CA PHE A 221 -8.67 7.65 -1.67
C PHE A 221 -8.22 7.83 -0.21
N GLN A 222 -7.72 9.01 0.17
CA GLN A 222 -7.28 9.27 1.53
C GLN A 222 -8.41 9.09 2.55
N ASN A 223 -9.58 9.64 2.25
CA ASN A 223 -10.75 9.58 3.12
C ASN A 223 -11.24 8.13 3.31
N ILE A 224 -11.27 7.32 2.24
CA ILE A 224 -11.73 5.92 2.31
C ILE A 224 -10.82 5.10 3.23
N TYR A 225 -9.50 5.30 3.18
CA TYR A 225 -8.56 4.51 3.98
C TYR A 225 -8.08 5.19 5.27
N ASN A 226 -8.58 6.37 5.62
CA ASN A 226 -8.07 7.21 6.72
C ASN A 226 -6.54 7.45 6.61
N PHE A 227 -6.04 7.58 5.39
CA PHE A 227 -4.60 7.76 5.11
C PHE A 227 -4.11 9.17 5.46
N ASP A 228 -5.02 10.12 5.59
CA ASP A 228 -4.80 11.47 6.11
C ASP A 228 -4.32 11.50 7.57
N LYS A 229 -4.55 10.42 8.33
CA LYS A 229 -4.08 10.28 9.72
C LYS A 229 -2.64 9.79 9.83
N LEU A 230 -2.02 9.38 8.72
CA LEU A 230 -0.63 8.90 8.72
C LEU A 230 0.35 10.06 8.70
N HIS A 231 1.47 9.87 9.38
CA HIS A 231 2.55 10.84 9.47
C HIS A 231 3.60 10.55 8.40
N LEU A 232 3.93 11.58 7.63
CA LEU A 232 4.95 11.55 6.58
C LEU A 232 6.12 12.44 6.95
N GLN A 233 7.33 11.99 6.59
CA GLN A 233 8.52 12.82 6.66
C GLN A 233 9.49 12.45 5.53
N THR A 234 10.19 13.46 5.01
CA THR A 234 11.28 13.26 4.05
C THR A 234 12.60 13.69 4.69
N ALA A 235 13.66 12.92 4.44
CA ALA A 235 15.01 13.26 4.85
C ALA A 235 16.01 12.97 3.73
N GLU A 236 17.20 13.56 3.84
CA GLU A 236 18.34 13.26 2.98
C GLU A 236 19.31 12.28 3.67
N SER A 237 19.96 11.45 2.87
CA SER A 237 20.90 10.41 3.31
C SER A 237 21.85 10.09 2.14
N ASP A 238 22.71 9.08 2.32
CA ASP A 238 23.65 8.63 1.29
C ASP A 238 22.91 8.25 -0.01
N ASP A 239 23.54 8.50 -1.15
CA ASP A 239 22.94 8.21 -2.44
C ASP A 239 22.67 6.71 -2.62
N TYR A 240 21.39 6.35 -2.78
CA TYR A 240 20.95 4.98 -3.00
C TYR A 240 20.67 4.72 -4.48
N THR A 241 21.31 3.68 -5.02
CA THR A 241 21.04 3.16 -6.36
C THR A 241 20.66 1.69 -6.27
N LEU A 242 19.57 1.31 -6.94
CA LEU A 242 19.08 -0.06 -6.95
C LEU A 242 19.92 -0.93 -7.91
N GLY A 243 20.50 -2.00 -7.38
CA GLY A 243 21.13 -3.05 -8.18
C GLY A 243 20.09 -3.88 -8.94
N LYS A 244 20.41 -4.29 -10.18
CA LYS A 244 19.49 -5.04 -11.06
C LYS A 244 18.98 -6.36 -10.46
N GLU A 245 19.82 -7.03 -9.68
CA GLU A 245 19.55 -8.35 -9.06
C GLU A 245 19.59 -8.28 -7.53
N GLU A 246 19.44 -7.07 -6.98
CA GLU A 246 19.45 -6.86 -5.54
C GLU A 246 18.27 -7.59 -4.89
N THR A 247 18.56 -8.36 -3.84
CA THR A 247 17.58 -9.15 -3.08
C THR A 247 17.66 -8.90 -1.57
N VAL A 248 18.64 -8.09 -1.17
CA VAL A 248 18.94 -7.68 0.20
C VAL A 248 19.01 -6.15 0.21
N ASP A 249 18.63 -5.51 1.33
CA ASP A 249 18.64 -4.04 1.46
C ASP A 249 17.76 -3.27 0.44
N CYS A 250 16.60 -3.85 0.12
CA CYS A 250 15.63 -3.29 -0.81
C CYS A 250 15.20 -1.84 -0.49
N PRO A 251 14.74 -1.07 -1.50
CA PRO A 251 14.45 0.35 -1.32
C PRO A 251 13.22 0.63 -0.46
N LEU A 252 12.24 -0.28 -0.44
CA LEU A 252 11.09 -0.18 0.47
C LEU A 252 11.28 -1.16 1.63
N VAL A 253 11.29 -0.61 2.84
CA VAL A 253 11.62 -1.33 4.08
C VAL A 253 10.52 -1.13 5.12
N ILE A 254 10.18 -2.22 5.80
CA ILE A 254 9.38 -2.20 7.02
C ILE A 254 10.37 -2.04 8.18
N ALA A 255 10.56 -0.82 8.66
CA ALA A 255 11.51 -0.50 9.72
C ALA A 255 11.01 -0.95 11.11
N SER A 256 9.70 -0.98 11.31
CA SER A 256 9.05 -1.47 12.52
C SER A 256 7.64 -1.95 12.21
N MET A 257 7.29 -3.16 12.66
CA MET A 257 5.91 -3.66 12.70
C MET A 257 5.20 -3.35 14.03
N ASN A 258 5.96 -2.98 15.07
CA ASN A 258 5.43 -2.64 16.39
C ASN A 258 4.96 -1.19 16.40
N GLU A 259 4.11 -0.81 17.36
CA GLU A 259 3.69 0.59 17.54
C GLU A 259 4.88 1.51 17.92
N PRO A 260 5.26 2.49 17.08
CA PRO A 260 4.60 2.86 15.83
C PRO A 260 5.07 2.07 14.60
N LEU A 261 4.12 1.67 13.77
CA LEU A 261 4.39 1.11 12.44
C LEU A 261 5.25 2.12 11.68
N ARG A 262 6.36 1.65 11.10
CA ARG A 262 7.28 2.52 10.35
C ARG A 262 7.69 1.88 9.05
N LEU A 263 7.43 2.60 7.96
CA LEU A 263 7.85 2.25 6.62
C LEU A 263 8.85 3.31 6.12
N MET A 264 9.81 2.87 5.33
CA MET A 264 10.80 3.74 4.69
C MET A 264 10.95 3.36 3.23
N TYR A 265 10.93 4.35 2.34
CA TYR A 265 11.35 4.21 0.96
C TYR A 265 12.61 5.04 0.70
N LYS A 266 13.59 4.49 -0.04
CA LYS A 266 14.82 5.18 -0.43
C LYS A 266 15.00 5.20 -1.95
N GLU A 267 15.31 6.38 -2.49
CA GLU A 267 15.63 6.59 -3.91
C GLU A 267 16.57 7.79 -4.03
N GLY A 268 17.75 7.57 -4.60
CA GLY A 268 18.80 8.58 -4.61
C GLY A 268 19.19 9.00 -3.20
N ILE A 269 19.41 10.29 -3.00
CA ILE A 269 19.70 10.86 -1.67
C ILE A 269 18.47 10.95 -0.75
N TYR A 270 17.25 10.72 -1.26
CA TYR A 270 16.03 10.95 -0.49
C TYR A 270 15.52 9.71 0.22
N ARG A 271 14.89 9.94 1.37
CA ARG A 271 14.21 8.94 2.21
C ARG A 271 12.81 9.44 2.53
N TRP A 272 11.79 8.63 2.23
CA TRP A 272 10.40 8.90 2.60
C TRP A 272 10.00 7.96 3.72
N TYR A 273 9.51 8.51 4.82
CA TYR A 273 9.04 7.77 5.99
C TYR A 273 7.53 7.90 6.10
N LEU A 274 6.88 6.79 6.43
CA LEU A 274 5.46 6.73 6.78
C LEU A 274 5.29 6.06 8.14
N SER A 275 4.43 6.63 8.99
CA SER A 275 4.08 6.03 10.27
C SER A 275 2.65 6.32 10.69
N ASP A 276 2.11 5.47 11.56
CA ASP A 276 0.84 5.63 12.25
C ASP A 276 0.93 6.57 13.47
N GLN A 277 2.13 7.01 13.85
CA GLN A 277 2.36 8.00 14.92
C GLN A 277 3.38 9.07 14.50
N PRO A 278 3.46 10.22 15.22
CA PRO A 278 4.41 11.26 14.91
C PRO A 278 5.86 10.77 14.87
N LEU A 279 6.55 11.11 13.79
CA LEU A 279 7.94 10.74 13.51
C LEU A 279 8.90 11.66 14.28
N ASN A 280 9.00 11.50 15.60
CA ASN A 280 9.87 12.35 16.45
C ASN A 280 11.38 12.02 16.33
N PHE A 281 11.73 10.96 15.60
CA PHE A 281 13.08 10.37 15.62
C PHE A 281 14.06 10.97 14.62
N LEU A 282 13.64 11.75 13.62
CA LEU A 282 14.60 12.35 12.67
C LEU A 282 15.40 13.53 13.27
N ASN A 283 15.07 13.97 14.49
CA ASN A 283 15.96 14.83 15.30
C ASN A 283 17.08 14.06 16.01
N THR A 284 17.02 12.73 16.02
CA THR A 284 18.03 11.83 16.60
C THR A 284 18.47 10.88 15.52
N SER A 285 19.55 11.22 14.81
CA SER A 285 20.27 10.38 13.85
C SER A 285 19.98 8.87 13.99
N ILE A 286 19.02 8.36 13.20
CA ILE A 286 18.79 6.92 13.11
C ILE A 286 19.98 6.37 12.34
N ILE A 287 20.94 5.86 13.10
CA ILE A 287 21.92 4.91 12.60
C ILE A 287 21.09 3.74 12.08
N SER A 288 21.06 3.61 10.76
CA SER A 288 20.57 2.40 10.09
C SER A 288 21.28 1.22 10.73
N ALA A 289 20.58 0.48 11.58
CA ALA A 289 20.98 -0.86 11.95
C ALA A 289 20.75 -1.71 10.70
N SER A 290 21.64 -1.55 9.72
CA SER A 290 21.83 -2.54 8.70
C SER A 290 22.03 -3.85 9.46
N SER A 291 21.11 -4.78 9.23
CA SER A 291 21.25 -6.14 9.70
C SER A 291 22.56 -6.66 9.13
N ALA A 292 23.61 -6.59 9.96
CA ALA A 292 24.84 -7.31 9.76
C ALA A 292 24.48 -8.80 9.88
N ILE A 293 23.93 -9.36 8.81
CA ILE A 293 24.19 -10.76 8.50
C ILE A 293 25.65 -10.77 8.08
N GLY A 294 26.50 -10.73 9.10
CA GLY A 294 27.92 -10.82 8.97
C GLY A 294 28.22 -12.09 8.21
N THR A 295 29.02 -11.94 7.16
CA THR A 295 29.89 -12.98 6.69
C THR A 295 30.48 -13.72 7.90
N THR A 296 30.04 -14.95 8.13
CA THR A 296 30.65 -15.86 9.09
C THR A 296 32.01 -16.30 8.56
N VAL A 297 32.99 -15.40 8.55
CA VAL A 297 34.42 -15.68 8.61
C VAL A 297 35.09 -14.44 9.22
N GLY A 298 35.34 -14.43 10.54
CA GLY A 298 36.18 -13.37 11.11
C GLY A 298 36.14 -13.10 12.62
N ILE A 299 35.19 -13.63 13.39
CA ILE A 299 35.18 -13.42 14.86
C ILE A 299 35.90 -14.58 15.58
N SER A 300 37.17 -14.86 15.24
CA SER A 300 37.91 -15.94 15.93
C SER A 300 39.32 -15.61 16.40
N ALA A 301 39.86 -14.41 16.15
CA ALA A 301 41.19 -14.05 16.66
C ALA A 301 41.12 -13.12 17.89
N PHE A 302 40.23 -12.13 17.89
CA PHE A 302 40.16 -11.12 18.97
C PHE A 302 39.63 -11.70 20.30
N LEU A 303 38.62 -12.56 20.25
CA LEU A 303 38.12 -13.27 21.44
C LEU A 303 39.14 -14.25 22.02
N PHE A 304 39.93 -14.92 21.16
CA PHE A 304 41.03 -15.78 21.59
C PHE A 304 42.17 -14.99 22.22
N TYR A 305 42.46 -13.79 21.70
CA TYR A 305 43.43 -12.86 22.28
C TYR A 305 42.97 -12.39 23.67
N LEU A 306 41.71 -11.98 23.81
CA LEU A 306 41.16 -11.59 25.12
C LEU A 306 41.11 -12.77 26.11
N TYR A 307 40.80 -13.98 25.66
CA TYR A 307 40.85 -15.18 26.50
C TYR A 307 42.27 -15.54 26.96
N LYS A 308 43.27 -15.43 26.08
CA LYS A 308 44.67 -15.73 26.41
C LYS A 308 45.31 -14.70 27.35
N PHE A 309 44.87 -13.46 27.32
CA PHE A 309 45.47 -12.35 28.09
C PHE A 309 44.63 -11.83 29.25
N THR A 310 43.41 -12.34 29.46
CA THR A 310 42.57 -11.97 30.61
C THR A 310 42.44 -13.15 31.57
N ASN A 311 43.08 -13.06 32.72
CA ASN A 311 43.02 -14.08 33.76
C ASN A 311 41.66 -13.99 34.49
N ILE A 312 40.59 -14.51 33.87
CA ILE A 312 39.20 -14.44 34.40
C ILE A 312 38.99 -15.32 35.65
N GLY A 313 40.01 -16.06 36.08
CA GLY A 313 40.00 -16.82 37.34
C GLY A 313 39.84 -15.98 38.63
N SER A 314 39.89 -14.64 38.57
CA SER A 314 39.73 -13.77 39.75
C SER A 314 38.36 -13.11 39.92
N LEU A 315 37.44 -13.21 38.94
CA LEU A 315 36.14 -12.52 39.00
C LEU A 315 35.00 -13.33 39.66
N PHE A 316 35.23 -14.62 39.96
CA PHE A 316 34.26 -15.49 40.64
C PHE A 316 34.70 -15.93 42.04
N GLY A 317 35.51 -15.11 42.72
CA GLY A 317 35.84 -15.29 44.13
C GLY A 317 35.14 -14.26 45.01
N HIS A 318 34.26 -14.74 45.90
CA HIS A 318 33.70 -14.05 47.08
C HIS A 318 32.51 -13.08 46.92
N ARG A 319 31.28 -13.63 47.01
CA ARG A 319 30.35 -13.30 48.10
C ARG A 319 29.17 -14.27 48.18
N ASN A 320 29.22 -15.16 49.16
CA ASN A 320 28.04 -15.79 49.73
C ASN A 320 27.27 -14.78 50.57
N LYS A 321 25.98 -14.58 50.29
CA LYS A 321 24.95 -14.51 51.33
C LYS A 321 23.57 -14.73 50.71
N LYS A 322 22.90 -15.74 51.26
CA LYS A 322 21.50 -16.13 51.06
C LYS A 322 20.58 -14.91 51.21
N ASP A 323 19.50 -14.89 50.44
CA ASP A 323 18.16 -14.87 51.03
C ASP A 323 17.12 -15.41 50.05
N ASN A 324 16.29 -16.30 50.58
CA ASN A 324 15.21 -17.01 49.90
C ASN A 324 14.01 -16.07 49.70
N LYS A 325 13.38 -16.10 48.51
CA LYS A 325 11.93 -15.98 48.44
C LYS A 325 11.35 -16.77 47.26
N MET A 326 10.38 -17.60 47.63
CA MET A 326 9.61 -18.56 46.83
C MET A 326 8.69 -17.91 45.79
N PHE A 327 8.63 -18.56 44.63
CA PHE A 327 7.49 -18.90 43.75
C PHE A 327 6.51 -17.82 43.26
N LEU A 328 6.27 -17.83 41.94
CA LEU A 328 5.05 -18.41 41.34
C LEU A 328 5.23 -18.67 39.83
N ASN A 329 4.98 -19.91 39.42
CA ASN A 329 4.68 -20.32 38.04
C ASN A 329 3.28 -19.82 37.65
N VAL A 330 3.08 -19.41 36.39
CA VAL A 330 1.81 -19.61 35.67
C VAL A 330 2.12 -19.94 34.20
N ASP A 331 1.60 -21.08 33.77
CA ASP A 331 1.61 -21.60 32.40
C ASP A 331 0.72 -20.82 31.43
N GLN A 332 1.13 -20.86 30.15
CA GLN A 332 0.32 -21.09 28.94
C GLN A 332 -1.05 -20.38 28.79
N GLY A 333 -1.09 -19.39 27.89
CA GLY A 333 -2.33 -18.82 27.35
C GLY A 333 -2.13 -18.28 25.93
N THR A 334 -2.87 -18.86 24.99
CA THR A 334 -3.07 -18.44 23.60
C THR A 334 -3.48 -16.96 23.51
N HIS A 335 -2.75 -16.15 22.74
CA HIS A 335 -3.12 -14.78 22.43
C HIS A 335 -3.92 -14.72 21.13
N ASP A 336 -5.25 -14.77 21.24
CA ASP A 336 -6.16 -14.22 20.23
C ASP A 336 -6.18 -12.69 20.39
N PHE A 337 -5.70 -11.98 19.38
CA PHE A 337 -5.80 -10.52 19.32
C PHE A 337 -7.17 -10.12 18.77
N THR A 338 -8.11 -9.85 19.67
CA THR A 338 -9.34 -9.12 19.35
C THR A 338 -9.19 -7.69 19.88
N PHE A 339 -9.19 -6.69 19.00
CA PHE A 339 -9.15 -5.28 19.39
C PHE A 339 -10.43 -4.88 20.14
N PRO A 340 -10.36 -4.28 21.34
CA PRO A 340 -11.53 -3.70 21.97
C PRO A 340 -11.83 -2.32 21.38
N ILE A 341 -13.06 -2.18 20.88
CA ILE A 341 -13.69 -0.90 20.54
C ILE A 341 -13.88 -0.12 21.84
N LEU A 342 -13.30 1.08 21.96
CA LEU A 342 -13.68 2.05 22.97
C LEU A 342 -14.31 3.27 22.28
N ALA A 343 -15.59 3.48 22.56
CA ALA A 343 -16.34 4.68 22.22
C ALA A 343 -15.81 5.89 23.02
N PRO A 344 -15.86 7.12 22.47
CA PRO A 344 -15.27 8.28 23.12
C PRO A 344 -16.19 8.86 24.22
N GLU A 345 -15.64 9.11 25.40
CA GLU A 345 -16.25 10.00 26.39
C GLU A 345 -16.06 11.46 25.97
N HIS A 346 -17.17 12.18 25.83
CA HIS A 346 -17.21 13.63 25.71
C HIS A 346 -16.73 14.28 27.01
N ASN A 347 -15.67 15.07 26.94
CA ASN A 347 -15.40 16.11 27.93
C ASN A 347 -15.32 17.48 27.24
N ASN A 348 -16.29 18.34 27.57
CA ASN A 348 -16.33 19.75 27.23
C ASN A 348 -15.12 20.46 27.86
N PHE A 349 -14.19 20.97 27.05
CA PHE A 349 -13.16 21.88 27.53
C PHE A 349 -13.42 23.30 27.00
N GLY A 350 -13.90 24.15 27.91
CA GLY A 350 -13.90 25.59 27.77
C GLY A 350 -12.49 26.17 27.87
N ASN A 351 -12.33 27.35 27.27
CA ASN A 351 -11.17 28.23 27.22
C ASN A 351 -10.16 28.05 28.35
N ASN A 352 -8.92 27.67 27.99
CA ASN A 352 -7.74 28.01 28.77
C ASN A 352 -6.80 28.85 27.88
N GLU A 353 -6.64 30.11 28.27
CA GLU A 353 -5.64 31.04 27.73
C GLU A 353 -4.23 30.52 28.03
N TYR A 354 -3.41 30.37 26.98
CA TYR A 354 -2.01 30.01 27.12
C TYR A 354 -1.18 31.25 27.51
N LYS A 355 -0.58 31.25 28.70
CA LYS A 355 0.50 32.18 29.05
C LYS A 355 1.83 31.65 28.52
N ILE A 356 2.36 32.30 27.49
CA ILE A 356 3.71 32.06 26.96
C ILE A 356 4.69 32.96 27.74
N SER A 357 5.68 32.35 28.39
CA SER A 357 6.82 33.07 28.98
C SER A 357 8.06 32.90 28.09
N TYR A 358 8.59 34.01 27.57
CA TYR A 358 9.86 34.04 26.85
C TYR A 358 11.01 34.20 27.85
N TYR A 359 12.00 33.31 27.78
CA TYR A 359 13.30 33.55 28.41
C TYR A 359 14.19 34.29 27.41
N SER A 360 14.62 35.50 27.80
CA SER A 360 15.64 36.30 27.11
C SER A 360 17.01 35.80 27.54
N SER A 361 17.87 35.49 26.57
CA SER A 361 19.29 35.25 26.79
C SER A 361 20.04 36.58 26.78
N ASP A 362 20.51 37.02 27.94
CA ASP A 362 21.49 38.10 28.04
C ASP A 362 22.91 37.53 28.11
N ASN A 363 23.80 38.11 27.31
CA ASN A 363 25.23 37.86 27.25
C ASN A 363 25.95 38.30 28.53
N SER A 364 26.97 37.54 28.94
CA SER A 364 28.17 38.05 29.61
C SER A 364 29.36 37.15 29.29
#